data_AF-A0A816GQ76-F1
#
_entry.id   AF-A0A816GQ76-F1
#
_cell.length_a   1.000
_cell.length_b   1.000
_cell.length_c   1.000
_cell.angle_alpha   90.00
_cell.angle_beta   90.00
_cell.angle_gamma   90.00
#
_symmetry.space_group_name_H-M   'P 1'
#
loop_
_entity.id
_entity.type
_entity.pdbx_description
1 polymer ?
#
loop_
_entity_poly.entity_id
_entity_poly.type
_entity_poly.pdbx_seq_one_letter_code
_entity_poly.pdbx_strand_id
1 'polypeptide(L)'
;MTFNAETNLTIENVYQTDLTNSTLALAHTCFICSLPICGEIVFRIDGNHYHGVCINCSECHIKLLDECYSRNGVIYCKEHYFNKFGNKCASCGYSVLPTEIIRRANDFVYHLQCFSCLICHRQLKTGDEFYVIADEKLVCKFDYDTLRNKAFDDNNKRPRTTISQKQLDVLRQVYITTPKPPRHLRESLAIDT
;
A
#
# COMPACT_ATOMS: atom_id res chain seq x y z
N MET A 1 14.98 -4.60 0.40
CA MET A 1 15.15 -3.73 -0.78
C MET A 1 15.79 -2.43 -0.31
N THR A 2 17.05 -2.26 -0.65
CA THR A 2 17.85 -1.07 -0.34
C THR A 2 17.21 0.14 -1.00
N PHE A 3 17.10 1.26 -0.27
CA PHE A 3 16.89 2.56 -0.89
C PHE A 3 18.12 2.82 -1.76
N ASN A 4 18.07 2.48 -3.04
CA ASN A 4 19.15 2.83 -3.96
C ASN A 4 19.07 4.34 -4.15
N ALA A 5 19.94 5.02 -3.39
CA ALA A 5 20.06 6.45 -3.25
C ALA A 5 20.75 7.08 -4.48
N GLU A 6 20.25 6.81 -5.68
CA GLU A 6 20.63 7.60 -6.87
C GLU A 6 19.93 8.97 -6.90
N THR A 7 19.16 9.33 -5.85
CA THR A 7 18.01 10.20 -6.04
C THR A 7 18.04 11.49 -5.26
N ASN A 8 18.83 11.67 -4.21
CA ASN A 8 18.97 12.98 -3.56
C ASN A 8 20.30 13.58 -4.01
N LEU A 9 20.23 14.67 -4.76
CA LEU A 9 21.38 15.34 -5.36
C LEU A 9 21.49 16.75 -4.78
N THR A 10 22.68 17.08 -4.29
CA THR A 10 23.03 18.42 -3.84
C THR A 10 23.21 19.34 -5.03
N ILE A 11 22.70 20.56 -4.90
CA ILE A 11 22.86 21.61 -5.90
C ILE A 11 24.07 22.46 -5.48
N GLU A 12 25.17 22.33 -6.23
CA GLU A 12 26.40 23.07 -5.94
C GLU A 12 26.46 24.36 -6.77
N ASN A 13 26.79 25.47 -6.11
CA ASN A 13 27.14 26.72 -6.78
C ASN A 13 28.63 26.71 -7.13
N VAL A 14 28.96 26.88 -8.41
CA VAL A 14 30.34 26.97 -8.88
C VAL A 14 30.54 28.27 -9.64
N TYR A 15 31.61 29.01 -9.33
CA TYR A 15 31.97 30.22 -10.04
C TYR A 15 32.79 29.89 -11.29
N GLN A 16 32.48 30.54 -12.41
CA GLN A 16 33.13 30.26 -13.68
C GLN A 16 34.64 30.57 -13.68
N THR A 17 35.12 31.41 -12.75
CA THR A 17 36.54 31.72 -12.55
C THR A 17 37.34 30.60 -11.88
N ASP A 18 36.69 29.71 -11.14
CA ASP A 18 37.35 28.61 -10.41
C ASP A 18 37.57 27.37 -11.28
N LEU A 19 37.01 27.36 -12.49
CA LEU A 19 37.02 26.23 -13.43
C LEU A 19 38.06 26.40 -14.55
N THR A 20 38.75 27.53 -14.63
CA THR A 20 39.67 27.87 -15.74
C THR A 20 41.13 27.66 -15.36
N ASN A 21 41.62 26.41 -15.51
CA ASN A 21 43.06 26.10 -15.50
C ASN A 21 43.57 25.58 -16.87
N SER A 22 42.94 25.94 -17.99
CA SER A 22 43.49 25.68 -19.33
C SER A 22 42.92 26.62 -20.40
N THR A 23 43.76 26.98 -21.37
CA THR A 23 43.72 28.13 -22.30
C THR A 23 42.65 28.17 -23.40
N LEU A 24 41.46 27.62 -23.21
CA LEU A 24 40.28 27.95 -24.02
C LEU A 24 39.04 27.80 -23.12
N ALA A 25 38.31 28.89 -22.88
CA ALA A 25 37.11 28.87 -22.05
C ALA A 25 36.07 27.94 -22.68
N LEU A 26 36.00 26.70 -22.20
CA LEU A 26 34.97 25.75 -22.59
C LEU A 26 33.66 26.25 -21.97
N ALA A 27 32.80 26.90 -22.77
CA ALA A 27 31.51 27.37 -22.30
C ALA A 27 30.69 26.16 -21.82
N HIS A 28 30.36 26.10 -20.53
CA HIS A 28 29.50 25.06 -19.99
C HIS A 28 28.15 25.10 -20.72
N THR A 29 27.67 23.95 -21.18
CA THR A 29 26.36 23.84 -21.81
C THR A 29 25.36 23.34 -20.79
N CYS A 30 24.20 24.00 -20.71
CA CYS A 30 23.14 23.61 -19.79
C CYS A 30 22.51 22.28 -20.23
N PHE A 31 22.42 21.32 -19.30
CA PHE A 31 21.90 19.99 -19.59
C PHE A 31 20.40 19.99 -19.96
N ILE A 32 19.63 20.97 -19.50
CA ILE A 32 18.18 21.05 -19.75
C ILE A 32 17.87 21.74 -21.07
N CYS A 33 18.41 22.94 -21.32
CA CYS A 33 18.07 23.71 -22.51
C CYS A 33 19.09 23.58 -23.66
N SER A 34 20.21 22.88 -23.45
CA SER A 34 21.30 22.70 -24.41
C SER A 34 21.95 24.01 -24.90
N LEU A 35 21.69 25.13 -24.21
CA LEU A 35 22.31 26.42 -24.52
C LEU A 35 23.55 26.65 -23.65
N PRO A 36 24.54 27.42 -24.14
CA PRO A 36 25.67 27.87 -23.33
C PRO A 36 25.20 28.60 -22.06
N ILE A 37 25.89 28.35 -20.96
CA ILE A 37 25.70 29.06 -19.70
C ILE A 37 26.58 30.31 -19.76
N CYS A 38 25.91 31.45 -19.92
CA CYS A 38 26.53 32.77 -19.89
C CYS A 38 26.26 33.39 -18.52
N GLY A 39 27.30 33.59 -17.70
CA GLY A 39 27.17 34.22 -16.39
C GLY A 39 28.29 33.83 -15.43
N GLU A 40 28.30 34.38 -14.23
CA GLU A 40 29.32 34.06 -13.22
C GLU A 40 29.01 32.79 -12.42
N ILE A 41 27.72 32.43 -12.31
CA ILE A 41 27.22 31.34 -11.49
C ILE A 41 26.75 30.18 -12.37
N VAL A 42 27.39 29.03 -12.19
CA VAL A 42 27.02 27.76 -12.80
C VAL A 42 26.58 26.81 -11.71
N PHE A 43 25.45 26.15 -11.90
CA PHE A 43 24.99 25.14 -10.95
C PHE A 43 25.40 23.76 -11.42
N ARG A 44 25.87 22.93 -10.50
CA ARG A 44 26.28 21.55 -10.79
C ARG A 44 25.41 20.56 -10.03
N ILE A 45 24.89 19.58 -10.77
CA ILE A 45 24.06 18.48 -10.23
C ILE A 45 24.54 17.20 -10.93
N ASP A 46 25.01 16.21 -10.16
CA ASP A 46 25.48 14.92 -10.68
C ASP A 46 26.43 15.04 -11.88
N GLY A 47 27.42 15.94 -11.77
CA GLY A 47 28.41 16.18 -12.83
C GLY A 47 27.93 17.03 -14.01
N ASN A 48 26.63 17.29 -14.14
CA ASN A 48 26.04 18.12 -15.20
C ASN A 48 25.93 19.59 -14.79
N HIS A 49 25.87 20.49 -15.78
CA HIS A 49 25.81 21.93 -15.58
C HIS A 49 24.43 22.48 -15.93
N TYR A 50 23.96 23.48 -15.17
CA TYR A 50 22.61 24.02 -15.30
C TYR A 50 22.60 25.55 -15.12
N HIS A 51 21.68 26.22 -15.83
CA HIS A 51 21.28 27.57 -15.44
C HIS A 51 20.48 27.53 -14.14
N GLY A 52 20.60 28.57 -13.31
CA GLY A 52 19.79 28.68 -12.10
C GLY A 52 18.27 28.74 -12.35
N VAL A 53 17.85 29.18 -13.55
CA VAL A 53 16.44 29.18 -13.97
C VAL A 53 15.97 27.85 -14.52
N CYS A 54 16.89 26.95 -14.88
CA CYS A 54 16.58 25.63 -15.43
C CYS A 54 16.44 24.55 -14.33
N ILE A 55 16.79 24.87 -13.08
CA ILE A 55 16.66 23.94 -11.95
C ILE A 55 15.30 24.15 -11.27
N ASN A 56 14.26 23.65 -11.93
CA ASN A 56 12.91 23.67 -11.41
C ASN A 56 12.35 22.24 -11.36
N CYS A 57 11.44 21.98 -10.42
CA CYS A 57 10.70 20.72 -10.43
C CYS A 57 9.85 20.60 -11.70
N SER A 58 9.92 19.45 -12.37
CA SER A 58 9.16 19.19 -13.60
C SER A 58 7.63 19.14 -13.41
N GLU A 59 7.14 19.01 -12.18
CA GLU A 59 5.69 18.91 -11.88
C GLU A 59 5.11 20.24 -11.38
N CYS A 60 5.74 20.90 -10.40
CA CYS A 60 5.24 22.15 -9.83
C CYS A 60 5.98 23.40 -10.27
N HIS A 61 7.05 23.26 -11.05
CA HIS A 61 7.87 24.36 -11.57
C HIS A 61 8.52 25.26 -10.51
N ILE A 62 8.50 24.86 -9.24
CA ILE A 62 9.20 25.55 -8.15
C ILE A 62 10.71 25.38 -8.35
N LYS A 63 11.45 26.49 -8.17
CA LYS A 63 12.91 26.52 -8.19
C LYS A 63 13.48 25.73 -7.01
N LEU A 64 14.45 24.85 -7.28
CA LEU A 64 15.14 24.07 -6.27
C LEU A 64 16.47 24.75 -5.92
N LEU A 65 16.82 24.80 -4.64
CA LEU A 65 17.97 25.58 -4.14
C LEU A 65 19.06 24.70 -3.56
N ASP A 66 18.71 23.80 -2.63
CA ASP A 66 19.70 23.02 -1.87
C ASP A 66 19.80 21.58 -2.37
N GLU A 67 18.64 20.94 -2.55
CA GLU A 67 18.53 19.54 -2.94
C GLU A 67 17.49 19.35 -4.04
N CYS A 68 17.74 18.39 -4.91
CA CYS A 68 16.80 17.95 -5.92
C CYS A 68 16.81 16.44 -6.09
N TYR A 69 15.80 15.92 -6.79
CA TYR A 69 15.71 14.51 -7.11
C TYR A 69 15.67 14.30 -8.61
N SER A 70 16.53 13.43 -9.12
CA SER A 70 16.61 13.14 -10.56
C SER A 70 16.21 11.71 -10.87
N ARG A 71 15.52 11.51 -12.00
CA ARG A 71 15.34 10.20 -12.61
C ARG A 71 15.27 10.35 -14.12
N ASN A 72 16.12 9.60 -14.83
CA ASN A 72 16.24 9.65 -16.29
C ASN A 72 16.48 11.07 -16.82
N GLY A 73 17.25 11.89 -16.10
CA GLY A 73 17.55 13.28 -16.47
C GLY A 73 16.44 14.30 -16.17
N VAL A 74 15.31 13.88 -15.59
CA VAL A 74 14.23 14.78 -15.19
C VAL A 74 14.35 15.12 -13.71
N ILE A 75 14.26 16.41 -13.38
CA ILE A 75 14.44 16.95 -12.04
C ILE A 75 13.08 17.17 -11.34
N TYR A 76 12.99 16.75 -10.08
CA TYR A 76 11.82 16.80 -9.22
C TYR A 76 12.16 17.41 -7.86
N CYS A 77 11.18 18.03 -7.20
CA CYS A 77 11.27 18.26 -5.76
C CYS A 77 11.07 16.94 -5.00
N LYS A 78 11.48 16.92 -3.73
CA LYS A 78 11.34 15.76 -2.83
C LYS A 78 9.92 15.15 -2.88
N GLU A 79 8.90 15.97 -2.69
CA GLU A 79 7.51 15.53 -2.64
C GLU A 79 7.06 14.86 -3.95
N HIS A 80 7.21 15.53 -5.09
CA HIS A 80 6.79 14.98 -6.37
C HIS A 80 7.58 13.72 -6.77
N TYR A 81 8.87 13.66 -6.42
CA TYR A 81 9.68 12.47 -6.65
C TYR A 81 9.10 11.26 -5.91
N PHE A 82 8.87 11.37 -4.61
CA PHE A 82 8.34 10.26 -3.80
C PHE A 82 6.87 9.96 -4.09
N ASN A 83 6.08 10.95 -4.53
CA ASN A 83 4.71 10.72 -5.00
C ASN A 83 4.67 9.82 -6.24
N LYS A 84 5.59 10.04 -7.20
CA LYS A 84 5.65 9.25 -8.44
C LYS A 84 6.39 7.93 -8.28
N PHE A 85 7.51 7.92 -7.56
CA PHE A 85 8.48 6.83 -7.59
C PHE A 85 8.75 6.20 -6.22
N GLY A 86 8.23 6.80 -5.15
CA GLY A 86 8.39 6.29 -3.79
C GLY A 86 7.48 5.11 -3.49
N ASN A 87 7.73 4.47 -2.35
CA ASN A 87 6.85 3.43 -1.83
C ASN A 87 5.50 4.04 -1.46
N LYS A 88 4.43 3.27 -1.68
CA LYS A 88 3.07 3.67 -1.32
C LYS A 88 2.61 2.88 -0.10
N CYS A 89 1.86 3.54 0.78
CA CYS A 89 1.26 2.87 1.91
C CYS A 89 0.19 1.91 1.41
N ALA A 90 0.27 0.63 1.80
CA ALA A 90 -0.66 -0.40 1.35
C ALA A 90 -2.09 -0.25 1.92
N SER A 91 -2.30 0.66 2.89
CA SER A 91 -3.64 0.97 3.41
C SER A 91 -4.30 2.16 2.71
N CYS A 92 -3.58 3.26 2.48
CA CYS A 92 -4.17 4.50 1.97
C CYS A 92 -3.80 4.80 0.51
N GLY A 93 -2.81 4.10 -0.05
CA GLY A 93 -2.32 4.29 -1.42
C GLY A 93 -1.44 5.54 -1.63
N TYR A 94 -1.37 6.43 -0.64
CA TYR A 94 -0.49 7.61 -0.70
C TYR A 94 0.97 7.23 -0.54
N SER A 95 1.85 8.06 -1.09
CA SER A 95 3.29 7.92 -0.95
C SER A 95 3.71 8.01 0.51
N VAL A 96 4.81 7.32 0.80
CA VAL A 96 5.47 7.34 2.09
C VAL A 96 6.81 8.03 1.91
N LEU A 97 7.02 9.14 2.62
CA LEU A 97 8.26 9.90 2.54
C LEU A 97 9.38 9.17 3.30
N PRO A 98 10.66 9.28 2.89
CA PRO A 98 11.77 8.65 3.61
C PRO A 98 11.94 9.13 5.05
N THR A 99 11.46 10.33 5.35
CA THR A 99 11.52 10.94 6.69
C THR A 99 10.35 10.53 7.59
N GLU A 100 9.32 9.88 7.04
CA GLU A 100 8.17 9.43 7.83
C GLU A 100 8.50 8.17 8.63
N ILE A 101 7.95 8.11 9.85
CA ILE A 101 8.01 6.91 10.68
C ILE A 101 6.94 5.93 10.17
N ILE A 102 7.39 4.73 9.80
CA ILE A 102 6.55 3.75 9.10
C ILE A 102 6.50 2.41 9.84
N ARG A 103 5.50 1.62 9.53
CA ARG A 103 5.39 0.21 9.92
C ARG A 103 5.60 -0.67 8.70
N ARG A 104 6.16 -1.86 8.92
CA ARG A 104 6.34 -2.89 7.90
C ARG A 104 5.70 -4.19 8.35
N ALA A 105 4.97 -4.82 7.45
CA ALA A 105 4.45 -6.16 7.63
C ALA A 105 4.60 -6.90 6.29
N ASN A 106 5.31 -8.03 6.30
CA ASN A 106 5.79 -8.70 5.09
C ASN A 106 6.53 -7.69 4.18
N ASP A 107 6.13 -7.61 2.90
CA ASP A 107 6.69 -6.68 1.91
C ASP A 107 5.97 -5.32 1.87
N PHE A 108 4.95 -5.11 2.70
CA PHE A 108 4.15 -3.89 2.68
C PHE A 108 4.64 -2.85 3.68
N VAL A 109 4.56 -1.58 3.26
CA VAL A 109 4.82 -0.42 4.10
C VAL A 109 3.52 0.28 4.44
N TYR A 110 3.44 0.83 5.64
CA TYR A 110 2.27 1.56 6.11
C TYR A 110 2.71 2.82 6.85
N HIS A 111 1.98 3.93 6.67
CA HIS A 111 2.08 5.04 7.62
C HIS A 111 1.73 4.53 9.02
N LEU A 112 2.34 5.12 10.05
CA LEU A 112 2.07 4.72 11.43
C LEU A 112 0.57 4.73 11.76
N GLN A 113 -0.16 5.76 11.32
CA GLN A 113 -1.61 5.89 11.51
C GLN A 113 -2.44 4.91 10.68
N CYS A 114 -1.90 4.47 9.54
CA CYS A 114 -2.54 3.52 8.64
C CYS A 114 -2.35 2.06 9.06
N PHE A 115 -1.49 1.79 10.05
CA PHE A 115 -1.25 0.45 10.56
C PHE A 115 -2.35 0.07 11.57
N SER A 116 -3.56 -0.18 11.07
CA SER A 116 -4.76 -0.43 11.86
C SER A 116 -5.56 -1.62 11.34
N CYS A 117 -6.36 -2.21 12.23
CA CYS A 117 -7.24 -3.31 11.87
C CYS A 117 -8.30 -2.84 10.86
N LEU A 118 -8.50 -3.59 9.78
CA LEU A 118 -9.54 -3.33 8.77
C LEU A 118 -10.95 -3.37 9.36
N ILE A 119 -11.17 -4.14 10.43
CA ILE A 119 -12.50 -4.41 10.99
C ILE A 119 -12.84 -3.41 12.09
N CYS A 120 -12.02 -3.33 13.14
CA CYS A 120 -12.28 -2.44 14.28
C CYS A 120 -11.61 -1.06 14.17
N HIS A 121 -10.81 -0.82 13.12
CA HIS A 121 -10.05 0.43 12.90
C HIS A 121 -9.06 0.80 14.01
N ARG A 122 -8.85 -0.08 14.99
CA ARG A 122 -7.87 0.12 16.06
C ARG A 122 -6.46 0.06 15.48
N GLN A 123 -5.65 1.07 15.82
CA GLN A 123 -4.23 1.08 15.49
C GLN A 123 -3.49 -0.07 16.20
N LEU A 124 -2.67 -0.78 15.44
CA LEU A 124 -1.85 -1.90 15.92
C LEU A 124 -0.50 -1.37 16.40
N LYS A 125 -0.12 -1.69 17.64
CA LYS A 125 1.11 -1.23 18.28
C LYS A 125 2.15 -2.35 18.35
N THR A 126 3.37 -2.00 18.74
CA THR A 126 4.42 -2.99 19.00
C THR A 126 3.94 -3.97 20.07
N GLY A 127 3.99 -5.26 19.78
CA GLY A 127 3.50 -6.33 20.66
C GLY A 127 2.08 -6.80 20.36
N ASP A 128 1.31 -6.10 19.52
CA ASP A 128 0.00 -6.60 19.08
C ASP A 128 0.15 -7.75 18.09
N GLU A 129 -0.67 -8.78 18.25
CA GLU A 129 -0.80 -9.87 17.28
C GLU A 129 -1.85 -9.52 16.22
N PHE A 130 -1.49 -9.72 14.95
CA PHE A 130 -2.33 -9.44 13.80
C PHE A 130 -2.00 -10.39 12.64
N TYR A 131 -2.90 -10.40 11.65
CA TYR A 131 -2.77 -11.17 10.42
C TYR A 131 -2.82 -10.22 9.22
N VAL A 132 -2.00 -10.51 8.21
CA VAL A 132 -2.09 -9.87 6.89
C VAL A 132 -2.95 -10.78 6.01
N ILE A 133 -4.08 -10.26 5.52
CA ILE A 133 -5.02 -10.97 4.63
C ILE A 133 -5.12 -10.25 3.29
N ALA A 134 -5.51 -10.98 2.24
CA ALA A 134 -5.69 -10.46 0.89
C ALA A 134 -4.52 -9.56 0.43
N ASP A 135 -3.30 -10.01 0.73
CA ASP A 135 -2.03 -9.39 0.34
C ASP A 135 -1.83 -7.92 0.72
N GLU A 136 -2.51 -7.36 1.73
CA GLU A 136 -2.14 -6.03 2.28
C GLU A 136 -3.02 -5.58 3.46
N LYS A 137 -4.15 -6.24 3.71
CA LYS A 137 -5.09 -5.81 4.75
C LYS A 137 -4.72 -6.39 6.10
N LEU A 138 -4.70 -5.55 7.12
CA LEU A 138 -4.34 -5.94 8.48
C LEU A 138 -5.60 -6.27 9.27
N VAL A 139 -5.62 -7.39 9.97
CA VAL A 139 -6.71 -7.77 10.88
C VAL A 139 -6.12 -8.15 12.23
N CYS A 140 -6.60 -7.55 13.32
CA CYS A 140 -6.13 -7.89 14.65
C CYS A 140 -6.53 -9.33 15.02
N LYS A 141 -5.76 -9.99 15.89
CA LYS A 141 -6.05 -11.37 16.30
C LYS A 141 -7.49 -11.59 16.77
N PHE A 142 -8.00 -10.68 17.60
CA PHE A 142 -9.36 -10.78 18.14
C PHE A 142 -10.42 -10.84 17.03
N ASP A 143 -10.37 -9.93 16.07
CA ASP A 143 -11.34 -9.90 14.97
C ASP A 143 -11.14 -11.09 14.02
N TYR A 144 -9.89 -11.49 13.79
CA TYR A 144 -9.57 -12.66 12.97
C TYR A 144 -10.16 -13.95 13.55
N ASP A 145 -9.91 -14.20 14.85
CA ASP A 145 -10.42 -15.38 15.55
C ASP A 145 -11.96 -15.37 15.61
N THR A 146 -12.57 -14.19 15.80
CA THR A 146 -14.02 -14.04 15.79
C THR A 146 -14.64 -14.40 14.44
N LEU A 147 -14.06 -13.92 13.34
CA LEU A 147 -14.52 -14.27 11.99
C LEU A 147 -14.33 -15.75 11.69
N ARG A 148 -13.18 -16.31 12.07
CA ARG A 148 -12.87 -17.73 11.88
C ARG A 148 -13.86 -18.61 12.65
N ASN A 149 -14.16 -18.29 13.90
CA ASN A 149 -15.10 -19.09 14.71
C ASN A 149 -16.54 -19.03 14.16
N LYS A 150 -16.99 -17.88 13.66
CA LYS A 150 -18.30 -17.77 13.00
C LYS A 150 -18.41 -18.64 11.74
N ALA A 151 -17.35 -18.71 10.94
CA ALA A 151 -17.32 -19.55 9.74
C ALA A 151 -17.42 -21.05 10.07
N PHE A 152 -16.88 -21.47 11.22
CA PHE A 152 -17.06 -22.84 11.73
C PHE A 152 -18.48 -23.10 12.22
N ASP A 153 -19.09 -22.17 12.95
CA ASP A 153 -20.47 -22.30 13.44
C ASP A 153 -21.49 -22.37 12.28
N ASP A 154 -21.31 -21.57 11.22
CA ASP A 154 -22.21 -21.63 10.06
C ASP A 154 -22.05 -22.93 9.27
N ASN A 155 -20.86 -23.55 9.25
CA ASN A 155 -20.68 -24.89 8.69
C ASN A 155 -21.30 -25.99 9.56
N ASN A 156 -21.44 -25.77 10.88
CA ASN A 156 -21.99 -26.76 11.81
C ASN A 156 -23.51 -26.63 12.03
N LYS A 157 -24.16 -25.57 11.54
CA LYS A 157 -25.61 -25.45 11.53
C LYS A 157 -26.20 -26.29 10.40
N ARG A 158 -26.44 -27.58 10.66
CA ARG A 158 -27.45 -28.33 9.89
C ARG A 158 -28.77 -27.57 10.01
N PRO A 159 -29.54 -27.34 8.92
CA PRO A 159 -30.85 -26.74 9.02
C PRO A 159 -31.68 -27.58 10.00
N ARG A 160 -32.11 -26.97 11.11
CA ARG A 160 -33.02 -27.62 12.04
C ARG A 160 -34.36 -27.74 11.30
N THR A 161 -34.69 -28.94 10.82
CA THR A 161 -36.03 -29.22 10.29
C THR A 161 -37.00 -29.13 11.46
N THR A 162 -37.89 -28.13 11.41
CA THR A 162 -38.90 -27.94 12.46
C THR A 162 -40.09 -28.82 12.13
N ILE A 163 -40.19 -29.98 12.78
CA ILE A 163 -41.33 -30.87 12.56
C ILE A 163 -42.59 -30.28 13.18
N SER A 164 -43.67 -30.14 12.40
CA SER A 164 -44.93 -29.63 12.92
C SER A 164 -45.58 -30.63 13.89
N GLN A 165 -46.42 -30.13 14.80
CA GLN A 165 -47.19 -30.98 15.73
C GLN A 165 -47.98 -32.07 14.98
N LYS A 166 -48.55 -31.72 13.81
CA LYS A 166 -49.29 -32.63 12.95
C LYS A 166 -48.39 -33.73 12.38
N GLN A 167 -47.19 -33.39 11.91
CA GLN A 167 -46.23 -34.38 11.40
C GLN A 167 -45.72 -35.32 12.51
N LEU A 168 -45.57 -34.83 13.74
CA LEU A 168 -45.23 -35.67 14.91
C LEU A 168 -46.34 -36.69 15.22
N ASP A 169 -47.60 -36.28 15.17
CA ASP A 169 -48.72 -37.17 15.46
C ASP A 169 -48.91 -38.23 14.37
N VAL A 170 -48.72 -37.86 13.10
CA VAL A 170 -48.72 -38.82 11.99
C VAL A 170 -47.58 -39.83 12.14
N LEU A 171 -46.36 -39.38 12.47
CA LEU A 171 -45.24 -40.30 12.74
C LEU A 171 -45.58 -41.29 13.86
N ARG A 172 -46.13 -40.81 14.99
CA ARG A 172 -46.51 -41.68 16.11
C ARG A 172 -47.54 -42.73 15.69
N GLN A 173 -48.57 -42.35 14.94
CA GLN A 173 -49.59 -43.28 14.46
C GLN A 173 -49.02 -44.34 13.50
N VAL A 174 -48.12 -43.96 12.61
CA VAL A 174 -47.48 -44.88 11.65
C VAL A 174 -46.61 -45.93 12.36
N TYR A 175 -45.90 -45.57 13.43
CA TYR A 175 -45.12 -46.52 14.23
C TYR A 175 -45.96 -47.41 15.13
N ILE A 176 -47.11 -46.93 15.62
CA ILE A 176 -48.06 -47.74 16.39
C ILE A 176 -48.70 -48.82 15.51
N THR A 177 -49.02 -48.47 14.26
CA THR A 177 -49.69 -49.37 13.32
C THR A 177 -48.71 -50.33 12.62
N THR A 178 -47.49 -49.88 12.34
CA THR A 178 -46.46 -50.71 11.72
C THR A 178 -45.11 -50.51 12.39
N PRO A 179 -44.60 -51.51 13.15
CA PRO A 179 -43.32 -51.36 13.86
C PRO A 179 -42.10 -51.22 12.93
N LYS A 180 -42.26 -51.53 11.63
CA LYS A 180 -41.29 -51.21 10.55
C LYS A 180 -42.01 -50.57 9.36
N PRO A 181 -42.23 -49.25 9.38
CA PRO A 181 -42.92 -48.59 8.30
C PRO A 181 -42.10 -48.65 7.00
N PRO A 182 -42.72 -48.96 5.85
CA PRO A 182 -42.04 -49.00 4.56
C PRO A 182 -41.47 -47.63 4.17
N ARG A 183 -40.34 -47.66 3.45
CA ARG A 183 -39.51 -46.49 3.12
C ARG A 183 -40.30 -45.29 2.56
N HIS A 184 -41.25 -45.54 1.66
CA HIS A 184 -42.06 -44.48 1.04
C HIS A 184 -42.92 -43.69 2.05
N LEU A 185 -43.42 -44.32 3.12
CA LEU A 185 -44.21 -43.65 4.17
C LEU A 185 -43.35 -42.80 5.11
N ARG A 186 -42.05 -43.14 5.22
CA ARG A 186 -41.09 -42.36 6.00
C ARG A 186 -40.59 -41.15 5.21
N GLU A 187 -40.47 -41.29 3.90
CA GLU A 187 -40.03 -40.23 2.98
C GLU A 187 -41.12 -39.20 2.72
N SER A 188 -42.40 -39.60 2.64
CA SER A 188 -43.53 -38.67 2.43
C SER A 188 -43.71 -37.64 3.54
N LEU A 189 -43.25 -37.93 4.76
CA LEU A 189 -43.35 -37.04 5.92
C LEU A 189 -42.24 -35.98 5.98
N ALA A 190 -41.19 -36.13 5.16
CA ALA A 190 -40.04 -35.22 5.11
C ALA A 190 -40.16 -34.18 3.98
N ILE A 191 -41.16 -34.30 3.09
CA ILE A 191 -41.34 -33.43 1.92
C ILE A 191 -42.17 -32.17 2.26
N ASP A 192 -42.94 -32.21 3.35
CA ASP A 192 -43.81 -31.11 3.79
C ASP A 192 -43.16 -30.18 4.85
N THR A 193 -41.83 -30.07 4.90
CA THR A 193 -41.08 -29.13 5.77
C THR A 193 -40.03 -28.35 5.01
#